data_AF-A0A9Q9HFB9-F1
#
_entry.id   AF-A0A9Q9HFB9-F1
#
_cell.length_a   1.000
_cell.length_b   1.000
_cell.length_c   1.000
_cell.angle_alpha   90.00
_cell.angle_beta   90.00
_cell.angle_gamma   90.00
#
_symmetry.space_group_name_H-M   'P 1'
#
loop_
_entity.id
_entity.type
_entity.pdbx_description
1 polymer ?
#
loop_
_entity_poly.entity_id
_entity_poly.type
_entity_poly.pdbx_seq_one_letter_code
_entity_poly.pdbx_strand_id
1 'polypeptide(L)'
;MSSKTIQAGALALILVAAPAYARGGEGGGGGGDGGGGQSSGLSSRTTRAVATTLTRGFDRCGGLPQVYKFDCYRHTYKLAAQKLDSNQSYAEAARALVLVEDTLTRAVKQNLDPAHKPVRKGLNYYRAVKPAAVPQVKRQAERAMQQAETILLRSPADKKVHFARIAEAVNSNKVLLRSAMLPGAAIRLAWHLLKKAVPA
;
A
#
# COMPACT_ATOMS: atom_id res chain seq x y z
N MET A 1 -22.88 1.37 63.96
CA MET A 1 -21.90 1.49 65.07
C MET A 1 -20.67 0.65 64.69
N SER A 2 -19.48 1.27 64.74
CA SER A 2 -18.10 0.74 64.86
C SER A 2 -17.72 -0.60 64.21
N SER A 3 -16.56 -0.78 63.55
CA SER A 3 -15.25 -0.14 63.73
C SER A 3 -14.33 -0.32 62.52
N LYS A 4 -13.42 0.64 62.37
CA LYS A 4 -12.30 0.74 61.42
C LYS A 4 -11.09 -0.13 61.80
N THR A 5 -10.27 -0.50 60.81
CA THR A 5 -8.78 -0.63 60.83
C THR A 5 -8.34 -1.08 59.42
N ILE A 6 -7.86 -0.22 58.50
CA ILE A 6 -6.54 0.43 58.31
C ILE A 6 -5.34 -0.54 58.31
N GLN A 7 -4.83 -0.84 57.10
CA GLN A 7 -3.48 -1.34 56.79
C GLN A 7 -3.20 -0.90 55.34
N ALA A 8 -2.52 0.22 55.02
CA ALA A 8 -1.13 0.63 55.23
C ALA A 8 -0.10 -0.18 54.43
N GLY A 9 0.48 0.46 53.39
CA GLY A 9 1.70 0.06 52.66
C GLY A 9 1.43 -0.41 51.21
N ALA A 10 2.06 0.11 50.15
CA ALA A 10 3.10 1.12 50.01
C ALA A 10 2.98 1.76 48.61
N LEU A 11 3.06 3.10 48.55
CA LEU A 11 3.17 3.88 47.32
C LEU A 11 4.64 3.83 46.85
N ALA A 12 4.90 3.22 45.70
CA ALA A 12 6.18 3.39 44.99
C ALA A 12 6.01 4.51 43.94
N LEU A 13 6.53 5.71 44.27
CA LEU A 13 6.73 6.82 43.37
C LEU A 13 7.91 6.50 42.44
N ILE A 14 7.63 6.25 41.15
CA ILE A 14 8.66 6.18 40.12
C ILE A 14 8.98 7.61 39.68
N LEU A 15 10.14 8.13 40.12
CA LEU A 15 10.75 9.32 39.54
C LEU A 15 11.27 8.98 38.14
N VAL A 16 10.69 9.56 37.10
CA VAL A 16 11.30 9.59 35.77
C VAL A 16 12.04 10.93 35.64
N ALA A 17 13.37 10.84 35.54
CA ALA A 17 14.24 11.96 35.23
C ALA A 17 13.94 12.49 33.81
N ALA A 18 13.61 13.77 33.70
CA ALA A 18 13.59 14.47 32.41
C ALA A 18 15.02 14.90 32.04
N PRO A 19 15.49 14.68 30.80
CA PRO A 19 16.73 15.29 30.35
C PRO A 19 16.50 16.79 30.14
N ALA A 20 17.26 17.59 30.89
CA ALA A 20 17.40 19.01 30.65
C ALA A 20 18.22 19.20 29.36
N TYR A 21 17.56 19.62 28.27
CA TYR A 21 18.26 20.22 27.14
C TYR A 21 18.28 21.73 27.34
N ALA A 22 19.49 22.23 27.57
CA ALA A 22 19.79 23.63 27.74
C ALA A 22 19.39 24.45 26.51
N ARG A 23 18.89 25.65 26.81
CA ARG A 23 18.58 26.74 25.88
C ARG A 23 19.89 27.36 25.39
N GLY A 24 20.15 27.29 24.09
CA GLY A 24 21.12 28.14 23.39
C GLY A 24 20.43 28.76 22.19
N GLY A 25 20.19 30.06 22.24
CA GLY A 25 19.75 30.83 21.08
C GLY A 25 20.96 31.52 20.48
N GLU A 26 21.21 31.30 19.19
CA GLU A 26 22.07 32.13 18.35
C GLU A 26 21.67 31.90 16.89
N GLY A 27 21.47 33.00 16.16
CA GLY A 27 21.07 33.00 14.76
C GLY A 27 22.21 32.57 13.83
N GLY A 28 21.86 32.20 12.61
CA GLY A 28 22.82 31.94 11.55
C GLY A 28 22.17 31.28 10.35
N GLY A 29 22.09 32.03 9.25
CA GLY A 29 21.67 31.51 7.96
C GLY A 29 22.68 30.50 7.36
N GLY A 30 22.23 29.86 6.29
CA GLY A 30 22.95 28.83 5.55
C GLY A 30 22.15 27.54 5.61
N GLY A 31 21.57 27.01 4.54
CA GLY A 31 22.07 26.99 3.18
C GLY A 31 22.08 25.53 2.76
N GLY A 32 21.23 25.17 1.81
CA GLY A 32 21.41 24.00 0.95
C GLY A 32 21.22 22.61 1.55
N ASP A 33 20.00 22.08 1.45
CA ASP A 33 19.79 20.65 1.16
C ASP A 33 19.02 20.50 -0.17
N GLY A 34 19.49 21.27 -1.16
CA GLY A 34 19.31 20.97 -2.56
C GLY A 34 20.39 19.98 -2.99
N GLY A 35 20.33 18.74 -2.48
CA GLY A 35 21.15 17.61 -2.94
C GLY A 35 20.76 17.21 -4.35
N GLY A 36 21.08 18.09 -5.31
CA GLY A 36 20.86 17.94 -6.74
C GLY A 36 21.86 16.97 -7.33
N GLY A 37 21.60 15.68 -7.18
CA GLY A 37 22.14 14.66 -8.09
C GLY A 37 21.47 14.79 -9.45
N GLN A 38 21.95 15.72 -10.28
CA GLN A 38 21.63 15.80 -11.71
C GLN A 38 22.77 15.09 -12.44
N SER A 39 22.54 13.94 -13.09
CA SER A 39 22.52 13.96 -14.57
C SER A 39 21.93 12.68 -15.20
N SER A 40 20.99 11.98 -14.54
CA SER A 40 20.29 10.85 -15.17
C SER A 40 18.86 11.17 -15.61
N GLY A 41 18.38 12.41 -15.46
CA GLY A 41 16.99 12.80 -15.67
C GLY A 41 16.01 12.25 -14.61
N LEU A 42 16.51 11.58 -13.58
CA LEU A 42 15.77 11.14 -12.41
C LEU A 42 15.59 12.29 -11.41
N SER A 43 14.50 12.23 -10.63
CA SER A 43 14.24 13.21 -9.56
C SER A 43 13.49 12.60 -8.39
N SER A 44 13.85 13.02 -7.17
CA SER A 44 13.18 12.59 -5.93
C SER A 44 11.70 12.99 -5.92
N ARG A 45 11.35 14.12 -6.56
CA ARG A 45 9.96 14.60 -6.69
C ARG A 45 9.13 13.61 -7.49
N THR A 46 9.60 13.19 -8.67
CA THR A 46 8.91 12.22 -9.53
C THR A 46 8.78 10.87 -8.81
N THR A 47 9.88 10.37 -8.22
CA THR A 47 9.85 9.10 -7.46
C THR A 47 8.80 9.12 -6.35
N ARG A 48 8.81 10.18 -5.54
CA ARG A 48 7.86 10.33 -4.43
C ARG A 48 6.42 10.41 -4.94
N ALA A 49 6.18 11.14 -6.02
CA ALA A 49 4.86 11.25 -6.61
C ALA A 49 4.32 9.88 -7.08
N VAL A 50 5.16 9.05 -7.69
CA VAL A 50 4.80 7.68 -8.11
C VAL A 50 4.54 6.79 -6.90
N ALA A 51 5.48 6.72 -5.95
CA ALA A 51 5.31 5.91 -4.74
C ALA A 51 4.04 6.31 -3.97
N THR A 52 3.80 7.61 -3.81
CA THR A 52 2.59 8.13 -3.16
C THR A 52 1.32 7.75 -3.91
N THR A 53 1.35 7.76 -5.25
CA THR A 53 0.21 7.35 -6.08
C THR A 53 -0.11 5.87 -5.88
N LEU A 54 0.92 5.03 -5.84
CA LEU A 54 0.77 3.59 -5.60
C LEU A 54 0.19 3.31 -4.21
N THR A 55 0.76 3.90 -3.15
CA THR A 55 0.30 3.68 -1.77
C THR A 55 -1.12 4.22 -1.55
N ARG A 56 -1.34 5.51 -1.82
CA ARG A 56 -2.66 6.14 -1.60
C ARG A 56 -3.75 5.56 -2.50
N GLY A 57 -3.40 5.09 -3.69
CA GLY A 57 -4.32 4.41 -4.59
C GLY A 57 -4.82 3.09 -4.00
N PHE A 58 -3.92 2.29 -3.43
CA PHE A 58 -4.29 1.04 -2.76
C PHE A 58 -5.16 1.27 -1.52
N ASP A 59 -4.82 2.27 -0.70
CA ASP A 59 -5.64 2.66 0.45
C ASP A 59 -7.06 3.05 0.02
N ARG A 60 -7.17 3.85 -1.05
CA ARG A 60 -8.48 4.25 -1.62
C ARG A 60 -9.27 3.04 -2.12
N CYS A 61 -8.60 2.03 -2.67
CA CYS A 61 -9.27 0.79 -3.09
C CYS A 61 -9.72 -0.08 -1.91
N GLY A 62 -9.16 0.11 -0.70
CA GLY A 62 -9.47 -0.67 0.50
C GLY A 62 -10.96 -0.71 0.85
N GLY A 63 -11.67 0.42 0.69
CA GLY A 63 -13.10 0.54 0.96
C GLY A 63 -14.03 0.02 -0.15
N LEU A 64 -13.54 -0.64 -1.19
CA LEU A 64 -14.38 -1.30 -2.20
C LEU A 64 -14.62 -2.77 -1.84
N PRO A 65 -15.76 -3.37 -2.25
CA PRO A 65 -15.94 -4.81 -2.15
C PRO A 65 -14.88 -5.55 -2.96
N GLN A 66 -14.50 -6.75 -2.51
CA GLN A 66 -13.38 -7.53 -3.04
C GLN A 66 -13.40 -7.67 -4.57
N VAL A 67 -14.60 -7.93 -5.13
CA VAL A 67 -14.80 -8.12 -6.57
C VAL A 67 -14.47 -6.88 -7.42
N TYR A 68 -14.46 -5.67 -6.85
CA TYR A 68 -14.13 -4.43 -7.56
C TYR A 68 -12.67 -4.00 -7.37
N LYS A 69 -11.97 -4.55 -6.37
CA LYS A 69 -10.63 -4.08 -5.99
C LYS A 69 -9.61 -4.22 -7.12
N PHE A 70 -9.69 -5.29 -7.93
CA PHE A 70 -8.74 -5.51 -9.02
C PHE A 70 -8.79 -4.43 -10.12
N ASP A 71 -9.98 -3.98 -10.51
CA ASP A 71 -10.12 -2.89 -11.50
C ASP A 71 -9.67 -1.55 -10.89
N CYS A 72 -9.84 -1.36 -9.58
CA CYS A 72 -9.31 -0.20 -8.87
C CYS A 72 -7.77 -0.21 -8.78
N TYR A 73 -7.16 -1.36 -8.51
CA TYR A 73 -5.70 -1.51 -8.52
C TYR A 73 -5.14 -1.26 -9.93
N ARG A 74 -5.79 -1.76 -10.98
CA ARG A 74 -5.42 -1.47 -12.38
C ARG A 74 -5.33 0.03 -12.63
N HIS A 75 -6.36 0.78 -12.25
CA HIS A 75 -6.36 2.24 -12.38
C HIS A 75 -5.22 2.90 -11.60
N THR A 76 -4.87 2.38 -10.42
CA THR A 76 -3.77 2.90 -9.61
C THR A 76 -2.42 2.73 -10.33
N TYR A 77 -2.16 1.55 -10.91
CA TYR A 77 -0.94 1.31 -11.68
C TYR A 77 -0.88 2.17 -12.95
N LYS A 78 -2.00 2.31 -13.66
CA LYS A 78 -2.12 3.22 -14.80
C LYS A 78 -1.69 4.64 -14.46
N LEU A 79 -2.25 5.20 -13.39
CA LEU A 79 -1.95 6.55 -12.94
C LEU A 79 -0.49 6.70 -12.49
N ALA A 80 0.09 5.66 -11.91
CA ALA A 80 1.50 5.65 -11.50
C ALA A 80 2.44 5.59 -12.71
N ALA A 81 2.14 4.77 -13.72
CA ALA A 81 2.88 4.68 -14.97
C ALA A 81 2.84 6.01 -15.76
N GLN A 82 1.65 6.61 -15.88
CA GLN A 82 1.46 7.90 -16.56
C GLN A 82 2.29 9.06 -15.98
N LYS A 83 2.68 8.98 -14.71
CA LYS A 83 3.57 9.97 -14.08
C LYS A 83 5.03 9.83 -14.53
N LEU A 84 5.37 8.73 -15.19
CA LEU A 84 6.70 8.40 -15.67
C LEU A 84 6.84 8.51 -17.20
N ASP A 85 5.73 8.41 -17.95
CA ASP A 85 5.71 8.29 -19.41
C ASP A 85 6.48 9.38 -20.16
N SER A 86 6.52 10.61 -19.64
CA SER A 86 7.23 11.72 -20.29
C SER A 86 8.74 11.78 -19.97
N ASN A 87 9.26 10.86 -19.15
CA ASN A 87 10.64 10.89 -18.69
C ASN A 87 11.36 9.57 -19.02
N GLN A 88 12.19 9.61 -20.06
CA GLN A 88 12.93 8.45 -20.57
C GLN A 88 13.82 7.77 -19.53
N SER A 89 14.31 8.52 -18.55
CA SER A 89 15.10 8.03 -17.43
C SER A 89 14.35 6.99 -16.60
N TYR A 90 13.03 7.12 -16.52
CA TYR A 90 12.11 6.22 -15.84
C TYR A 90 11.46 5.18 -16.76
N ALA A 91 11.83 5.09 -18.05
CA ALA A 91 11.15 4.22 -19.00
C ALA A 91 11.09 2.75 -18.55
N GLU A 92 12.13 2.25 -17.89
CA GLU A 92 12.14 0.90 -17.32
C GLU A 92 11.17 0.73 -16.15
N ALA A 93 11.10 1.72 -15.25
CA ALA A 93 10.12 1.73 -14.17
C ALA A 93 8.69 1.86 -14.71
N ALA A 94 8.46 2.68 -15.74
CA ALA A 94 7.17 2.80 -16.41
C ALA A 94 6.73 1.44 -16.98
N ARG A 95 7.62 0.75 -17.73
CA ARG A 95 7.35 -0.60 -18.25
C ARG A 95 7.01 -1.61 -17.15
N ALA A 96 7.71 -1.56 -16.02
CA ALA A 96 7.42 -2.44 -14.88
C ALA A 96 6.01 -2.20 -14.31
N LEU A 97 5.57 -0.94 -14.20
CA LEU A 97 4.23 -0.61 -13.71
C LEU A 97 3.14 -0.94 -14.74
N VAL A 98 3.40 -0.69 -16.03
CA VAL A 98 2.50 -1.06 -17.14
C VAL A 98 2.30 -2.58 -17.19
N LEU A 99 3.34 -3.38 -16.93
CA LEU A 99 3.20 -4.85 -16.84
C LEU A 99 2.14 -5.27 -15.81
N VAL A 100 2.06 -4.59 -14.67
CA VAL A 100 1.05 -4.87 -13.65
C VAL A 100 -0.33 -4.38 -14.09
N GLU A 101 -0.40 -3.16 -14.64
CA GLU A 101 -1.64 -2.62 -15.21
C GLU A 101 -2.23 -3.57 -16.27
N ASP A 102 -1.44 -3.98 -17.23
CA ASP A 102 -1.86 -4.82 -18.35
C ASP A 102 -2.33 -6.20 -17.88
N THR A 103 -1.61 -6.77 -16.90
CA THR A 103 -2.01 -8.04 -16.29
C THR A 103 -3.37 -7.91 -15.62
N LEU A 104 -3.58 -6.86 -14.82
CA LEU A 104 -4.87 -6.60 -14.18
C LEU A 104 -5.97 -6.28 -15.22
N THR A 105 -5.63 -5.57 -16.29
CA THR A 105 -6.55 -5.26 -17.40
C THR A 105 -7.08 -6.53 -18.04
N ARG A 106 -6.19 -7.44 -18.43
CA ARG A 106 -6.58 -8.73 -19.02
C ARG A 106 -7.36 -9.57 -18.03
N ALA A 107 -6.88 -9.68 -16.79
CA ALA A 107 -7.51 -10.50 -15.77
C ALA A 107 -8.93 -10.03 -15.43
N VAL A 108 -9.15 -8.72 -15.30
CA VAL A 108 -10.49 -8.15 -15.08
C VAL A 108 -11.37 -8.38 -16.30
N LYS A 109 -10.88 -8.08 -17.52
CA LYS A 109 -11.66 -8.23 -18.76
C LYS A 109 -12.14 -9.68 -18.97
N GLN A 110 -11.28 -10.65 -18.71
CA GLN A 110 -11.59 -12.08 -18.88
C GLN A 110 -12.56 -12.62 -17.82
N ASN A 111 -12.67 -11.95 -16.68
CA ASN A 111 -13.41 -12.45 -15.53
C ASN A 111 -14.53 -11.49 -15.09
N LEU A 112 -15.04 -10.64 -15.99
CA LEU A 112 -16.13 -9.72 -15.68
C LEU A 112 -17.36 -10.45 -15.14
N ASP A 113 -17.96 -9.87 -14.11
CA ASP A 113 -19.23 -10.33 -13.57
C ASP A 113 -20.39 -9.48 -14.13
N PRO A 114 -21.22 -10.03 -15.05
CA PRO A 114 -22.34 -9.29 -15.62
C PRO A 114 -23.47 -9.06 -14.61
N ALA A 115 -23.52 -9.80 -13.49
CA ALA A 115 -24.53 -9.61 -12.46
C ALA A 115 -24.32 -8.32 -11.65
N HIS A 116 -23.13 -7.74 -11.72
CA HIS A 116 -22.73 -6.57 -10.94
C HIS A 116 -22.49 -5.37 -11.86
N LYS A 117 -23.30 -4.32 -11.69
CA LYS A 117 -23.10 -3.05 -12.41
C LYS A 117 -21.81 -2.36 -11.94
N PRO A 118 -21.12 -1.60 -12.81
CA PRO A 118 -19.95 -0.83 -12.40
C PRO A 118 -20.30 0.14 -11.25
N VAL A 119 -19.39 0.26 -10.27
CA VAL A 119 -19.57 1.13 -9.11
C VAL A 119 -18.72 2.39 -9.27
N ARG A 120 -19.30 3.55 -9.01
CA ARG A 120 -18.59 4.83 -9.02
C ARG A 120 -17.93 5.07 -7.66
N LYS A 121 -16.65 5.47 -7.68
CA LYS A 121 -15.98 6.00 -6.49
C LYS A 121 -15.02 7.12 -6.89
N GLY A 122 -15.35 8.33 -6.46
CA GLY A 122 -14.75 9.55 -6.96
C GLY A 122 -15.13 9.78 -8.43
N LEU A 123 -14.11 10.00 -9.26
CA LEU A 123 -14.26 10.23 -10.71
C LEU A 123 -14.13 8.95 -11.56
N ASN A 124 -13.89 7.79 -10.93
CA ASN A 124 -13.69 6.53 -11.64
C ASN A 124 -14.85 5.58 -11.43
N TYR A 125 -15.07 4.73 -12.43
CA TYR A 125 -15.95 3.57 -12.38
C TYR A 125 -15.12 2.29 -12.30
N TYR A 126 -15.53 1.37 -11.46
CA TYR A 126 -14.86 0.09 -11.26
C TYR A 126 -15.81 -1.05 -11.60
N ARG A 127 -15.31 -2.03 -12.33
CA ARG A 127 -16.05 -3.22 -12.74
C ARG A 127 -15.75 -4.38 -11.80
N ALA A 128 -16.76 -5.21 -11.55
CA ALA A 128 -16.61 -6.40 -10.75
C ALA A 128 -16.03 -7.55 -11.57
N VAL A 129 -15.20 -8.37 -10.92
CA VAL A 129 -14.88 -9.72 -11.38
C VAL A 129 -15.76 -10.75 -10.70
N LYS A 130 -15.97 -11.90 -11.35
CA LYS A 130 -16.72 -13.02 -10.77
C LYS A 130 -16.11 -13.43 -9.42
N PRO A 131 -16.91 -13.65 -8.36
CA PRO A 131 -16.38 -14.08 -7.07
C PRO A 131 -15.48 -15.32 -7.16
N ALA A 132 -15.87 -16.30 -7.97
CA ALA A 132 -15.11 -17.53 -8.21
C ALA A 132 -13.74 -17.30 -8.87
N ALA A 133 -13.57 -16.21 -9.63
CA ALA A 133 -12.32 -15.87 -10.30
C ALA A 133 -11.33 -15.12 -9.39
N VAL A 134 -11.78 -14.62 -8.24
CA VAL A 134 -10.93 -13.81 -7.35
C VAL A 134 -9.60 -14.51 -6.98
N PRO A 135 -9.55 -15.79 -6.59
CA PRO A 135 -8.30 -16.46 -6.27
C PRO A 135 -7.32 -16.51 -7.45
N GLN A 136 -7.83 -16.72 -8.67
CA GLN A 136 -7.03 -16.73 -9.88
C GLN A 136 -6.46 -15.34 -10.19
N VAL A 137 -7.33 -14.32 -10.21
CA VAL A 137 -6.93 -12.93 -10.50
C VAL A 137 -5.93 -12.42 -9.45
N LYS A 138 -6.11 -12.79 -8.17
CA LYS A 138 -5.13 -12.51 -7.10
C LYS A 138 -3.75 -13.07 -7.43
N ARG A 139 -3.65 -14.36 -7.79
CA ARG A 139 -2.35 -14.98 -8.13
C ARG A 139 -1.69 -14.31 -9.33
N GLN A 140 -2.46 -13.96 -10.36
CA GLN A 140 -1.94 -13.25 -11.53
C GLN A 140 -1.40 -11.87 -11.15
N ALA A 141 -2.15 -11.11 -10.34
CA ALA A 141 -1.74 -9.80 -9.85
C ALA A 141 -0.47 -9.89 -8.98
N GLU A 142 -0.40 -10.83 -8.04
CA GLU A 142 0.78 -11.01 -7.19
C GLU A 142 2.03 -11.36 -8.00
N ARG A 143 1.90 -12.25 -9.00
CA ARG A 143 3.01 -12.59 -9.90
C ARG A 143 3.49 -11.39 -10.70
N ALA A 144 2.57 -10.59 -11.23
CA ALA A 144 2.92 -9.38 -11.96
C ALA A 144 3.60 -8.34 -11.06
N MET A 145 3.11 -8.13 -9.84
CA MET A 145 3.75 -7.24 -8.86
C MET A 145 5.16 -7.71 -8.49
N GLN A 146 5.35 -9.02 -8.28
CA GLN A 146 6.66 -9.60 -8.00
C GLN A 146 7.62 -9.42 -9.18
N GLN A 147 7.16 -9.61 -10.41
CA GLN A 147 7.97 -9.39 -11.60
C GLN A 147 8.34 -7.91 -11.76
N ALA A 148 7.41 -6.99 -11.53
CA ALA A 148 7.66 -5.55 -11.57
C ALA A 148 8.69 -5.12 -10.50
N GLU A 149 8.53 -5.58 -9.26
CA GLU A 149 9.50 -5.38 -8.17
C GLU A 149 10.89 -5.88 -8.57
N THR A 150 10.96 -7.06 -9.17
CA THR A 150 12.21 -7.67 -9.62
C THR A 150 12.89 -6.84 -10.71
N ILE A 151 12.12 -6.32 -11.69
CA ILE A 151 12.65 -5.43 -12.74
C ILE A 151 13.25 -4.18 -12.10
N LEU A 152 12.48 -3.52 -11.22
CA LEU A 152 12.91 -2.29 -10.55
C LEU A 152 14.18 -2.47 -9.70
N LEU A 153 14.30 -3.59 -8.99
CA LEU A 153 15.45 -3.86 -8.11
C LEU A 153 16.72 -4.29 -8.87
N ARG A 154 16.57 -4.79 -10.10
CA ARG A 154 17.68 -5.18 -10.97
C ARG A 154 18.22 -4.05 -11.84
N SER A 155 17.62 -2.86 -11.74
CA SER A 155 18.06 -1.72 -12.53
C SER A 155 19.47 -1.25 -12.15
N PRO A 156 20.19 -0.57 -13.07
CA PRO A 156 21.59 -0.20 -12.85
C PRO A 156 21.80 0.78 -11.67
N ALA A 157 23.04 0.87 -11.20
CA ALA A 157 23.39 1.56 -9.95
C ALA A 157 22.97 3.04 -9.91
N ASP A 158 23.04 3.74 -11.04
CA ASP A 158 22.63 5.15 -11.22
C ASP A 158 21.12 5.38 -11.04
N LYS A 159 20.30 4.32 -11.11
CA LYS A 159 18.83 4.38 -10.93
C LYS A 159 18.36 3.73 -9.64
N LYS A 160 19.23 2.95 -9.01
CA LYS A 160 18.89 2.02 -7.91
C LYS A 160 18.14 2.68 -6.76
N VAL A 161 18.56 3.87 -6.31
CA VAL A 161 17.92 4.57 -5.19
C VAL A 161 16.47 4.96 -5.52
N HIS A 162 16.22 5.47 -6.72
CA HIS A 162 14.88 5.88 -7.14
C HIS A 162 13.97 4.67 -7.39
N PHE A 163 14.50 3.63 -8.02
CA PHE A 163 13.70 2.47 -8.40
C PHE A 163 13.41 1.56 -7.21
N ALA A 164 14.35 1.44 -6.25
CA ALA A 164 14.12 0.73 -5.00
C ALA A 164 12.94 1.33 -4.21
N ARG A 165 12.80 2.66 -4.18
CA ARG A 165 11.65 3.33 -3.52
C ARG A 165 10.32 3.01 -4.21
N ILE A 166 10.31 2.90 -5.54
CA ILE A 166 9.10 2.48 -6.27
C ILE A 166 8.82 0.99 -6.00
N ALA A 167 9.87 0.15 -5.99
CA ALA A 167 9.76 -1.27 -5.69
C ALA A 167 9.19 -1.53 -4.30
N GLU A 168 9.60 -0.74 -3.30
CA GLU A 168 9.06 -0.80 -1.94
C GLU A 168 7.55 -0.52 -1.90
N ALA A 169 7.08 0.48 -2.65
CA ALA A 169 5.65 0.75 -2.77
C ALA A 169 4.89 -0.41 -3.46
N VAL A 170 5.47 -1.01 -4.50
CA VAL A 170 4.91 -2.21 -5.15
C VAL A 170 4.85 -3.40 -4.19
N ASN A 171 5.91 -3.65 -3.41
CA ASN A 171 5.96 -4.73 -2.44
C ASN A 171 4.94 -4.53 -1.30
N SER A 172 4.82 -3.31 -0.79
CA SER A 172 3.81 -2.95 0.21
C SER A 172 2.40 -3.23 -0.30
N ASN A 173 2.12 -2.86 -1.55
CA ASN A 173 0.84 -3.10 -2.21
C ASN A 173 0.54 -4.60 -2.42
N LYS A 174 1.57 -5.42 -2.69
CA LYS A 174 1.46 -6.88 -2.76
C LYS A 174 1.05 -7.48 -1.40
N VAL A 175 1.62 -6.99 -0.30
CA VAL A 175 1.20 -7.39 1.06
C VAL A 175 -0.24 -6.97 1.33
N LEU A 176 -0.60 -5.73 1.01
CA LEU A 176 -1.97 -5.23 1.14
C LEU A 176 -2.97 -6.05 0.33
N LEU A 177 -2.62 -6.45 -0.90
CA LEU A 177 -3.44 -7.32 -1.73
C LEU A 177 -3.68 -8.67 -1.04
N ARG A 178 -2.66 -9.26 -0.43
CA ARG A 178 -2.81 -10.53 0.29
C ARG A 178 -3.79 -10.41 1.45
N SER A 179 -3.65 -9.36 2.26
CA SER A 179 -4.50 -9.08 3.42
C SER A 179 -5.93 -8.74 3.00
N ALA A 180 -6.10 -7.93 1.96
CA ALA A 180 -7.39 -7.47 1.45
C ALA A 180 -8.24 -8.57 0.81
N MET A 181 -7.62 -9.71 0.50
CA MET A 181 -8.23 -10.88 -0.14
C MET A 181 -8.33 -12.08 0.82
N LEU A 182 -8.06 -11.88 2.12
CA LEU A 182 -8.32 -12.90 3.11
C LEU A 182 -9.83 -13.09 3.26
N PRO A 183 -10.31 -14.34 3.40
CA PRO A 183 -11.73 -14.64 3.57
C PRO A 183 -12.24 -14.28 4.97
N GLY A 184 -11.81 -13.16 5.55
CA GLY A 184 -12.09 -12.78 6.94
C GLY A 184 -13.58 -12.70 7.30
N ALA A 185 -14.48 -12.61 6.32
CA ALA A 185 -15.92 -12.80 6.54
C ALA A 185 -16.29 -14.28 6.76
N ALA A 186 -15.74 -15.20 5.97
CA ALA A 186 -15.99 -16.63 6.10
C ALA A 186 -15.41 -17.21 7.40
N ILE A 187 -14.24 -16.74 7.84
CA ILE A 187 -13.63 -17.17 9.11
C ILE A 187 -14.49 -16.70 10.30
N ARG A 188 -15.00 -15.46 10.26
CA ARG A 188 -15.90 -14.94 11.30
C ARG A 188 -17.24 -15.67 11.33
N LEU A 189 -17.82 -15.97 10.16
CA LEU A 189 -19.04 -16.77 10.06
C LEU A 189 -18.84 -18.20 10.58
N ALA A 190 -17.76 -18.87 10.18
CA ALA A 190 -17.42 -20.21 10.66
C ALA A 190 -17.22 -20.22 12.19
N TRP A 191 -16.56 -19.20 12.75
CA TRP A 191 -16.37 -19.08 14.20
C TRP A 191 -17.69 -18.80 14.95
N HIS A 192 -18.58 -17.97 14.40
CA HIS A 192 -19.91 -17.76 14.98
C HIS A 192 -20.78 -19.03 14.93
N LEU A 193 -20.68 -19.83 13.85
CA LEU A 193 -21.40 -21.10 13.74
C LEU A 193 -20.83 -22.16 14.70
N LEU A 194 -19.51 -22.26 14.81
CA LEU A 194 -18.84 -23.14 15.80
C LEU A 194 -19.22 -22.80 17.24
N LYS A 195 -19.27 -21.51 17.59
CA LYS A 195 -19.71 -21.08 18.93
C LYS A 195 -21.15 -21.43 19.27
N LYS A 196 -22.03 -21.57 18.27
CA LYS A 196 -23.41 -21.99 18.48
C LYS A 196 -23.57 -23.52 18.52
N ALA A 197 -22.60 -24.27 17.99
CA ALA A 197 -22.66 -25.72 17.86
C ALA A 197 -21.99 -26.48 19.01
N VAL A 198 -21.26 -25.79 19.91
CA VAL A 198 -20.71 -26.38 21.14
C VAL A 198 -21.68 -26.05 22.29
N PRO A 199 -22.49 -27.00 22.77
CA PRO A 199 -23.23 -26.82 24.02
C PRO A 199 -22.25 -26.79 25.20
N ALA A 200 -22.55 -25.95 26.19
CA ALA A 200 -21.80 -25.80 27.42
C ALA A 200 -21.74 -27.11 28.24
#